data_AF-A0A8C2W9Y2-F1
#
_entry.id   AF-A0A8C2W9Y2-F1
#
_cell.length_a   1.000
_cell.length_b   1.000
_cell.length_c   1.000
_cell.angle_alpha   90.00
_cell.angle_beta   90.00
_cell.angle_gamma   90.00
#
_symmetry.space_group_name_H-M   'P 1'
#
loop_
_entity.id
_entity.type
_entity.pdbx_description
1 polymer ?
#
loop_
_entity_poly.entity_id
_entity_poly.type
_entity_poly.pdbx_seq_one_letter_code
_entity_poly.pdbx_strand_id
1 'polypeptide(L)'
;MDDSKVGGGKVKKPGKRGRKPAKIDLKAKLERSRQSARECRARKKLRYQYLEELVSSRERAICALREELEMYKQWCMAMDQGKIPSEIKALLTGEEQNKSQQNSTRHSKPGKPDANSNSW
;
A
#
# COMPACT_ATOMS: atom_id res chain seq x y z
N MET A 1 14.90 62.86 18.08
CA MET A 1 14.11 62.62 19.30
C MET A 1 12.92 61.74 18.92
N ASP A 2 12.82 60.53 19.45
CA ASP A 2 11.82 60.18 20.48
C ASP A 2 12.03 58.71 20.89
N ASP A 3 12.20 58.53 22.19
CA ASP A 3 12.50 57.29 22.90
C ASP A 3 11.21 56.89 23.63
N SER A 4 10.72 55.68 23.39
CA SER A 4 9.63 55.10 24.19
C SER A 4 9.93 53.66 24.57
N LYS A 5 10.64 53.57 25.70
CA LYS A 5 10.71 52.50 26.71
C LYS A 5 9.28 52.06 27.13
N VAL A 6 8.91 50.81 27.43
CA VAL A 6 9.48 49.90 28.45
C VAL A 6 8.75 48.53 28.48
N GLY A 7 9.41 47.51 29.02
CA GLY A 7 8.80 46.39 29.78
C GLY A 7 8.59 45.10 28.98
N GLY A 8 9.10 43.92 29.33
CA GLY A 8 9.62 43.41 30.59
C GLY A 8 9.17 41.95 30.70
N GLY A 9 10.02 41.00 30.26
CA GLY A 9 9.69 39.57 30.30
C GLY A 9 10.92 38.69 30.23
N LYS A 10 11.69 38.64 31.33
CA LYS A 10 12.79 37.68 31.51
C LYS A 10 12.22 36.28 31.74
N VAL A 11 12.27 35.42 30.73
CA VAL A 11 12.28 33.97 30.97
C VAL A 11 13.72 33.49 30.84
N LYS A 12 14.33 33.13 31.99
CA LYS A 12 15.68 32.57 32.06
C LYS A 12 15.63 31.07 32.41
N LYS A 13 16.35 30.28 31.57
CA LYS A 13 17.00 28.95 31.77
C LYS A 13 16.18 27.69 31.39
N PRO A 14 16.84 26.55 31.02
CA PRO A 14 18.28 26.24 31.12
C PRO A 14 18.99 26.02 29.77
N GLY A 15 20.29 26.30 29.78
CA GLY A 15 21.16 26.21 28.63
C GLY A 15 21.48 24.77 28.22
N LYS A 16 21.25 24.46 26.93
CA LYS A 16 22.18 23.80 25.99
C LYS A 16 21.94 24.27 24.54
N ARG A 17 21.45 25.49 24.35
CA ARG A 17 21.33 26.14 23.03
C ARG A 17 22.62 26.90 22.77
N GLY A 18 23.59 26.23 22.17
CA GLY A 18 24.91 26.84 21.94
C GLY A 18 26.06 25.88 21.78
N ARG A 19 25.83 24.56 21.69
CA ARG A 19 26.86 23.72 21.08
C ARG A 19 26.96 24.18 19.63
N LYS A 20 28.00 24.95 19.31
CA LYS A 20 28.41 25.22 17.93
C LYS A 20 28.24 23.90 17.19
N PRO A 21 27.55 23.84 16.04
CA PRO A 21 27.52 22.61 15.28
C PRO A 21 28.98 22.20 15.13
N ALA A 22 29.34 21.07 15.76
CA ALA A 22 30.68 20.51 15.61
C ALA A 22 30.93 20.53 14.10
N LYS A 23 32.11 21.02 13.66
CA LYS A 23 32.47 21.10 12.23
C LYS A 23 32.08 19.76 11.62
N ILE A 24 30.91 19.75 11.01
CA ILE A 24 30.32 18.51 10.57
C ILE A 24 31.12 18.21 9.33
N ASP A 25 31.75 17.05 9.30
CA ASP A 25 32.59 16.68 8.17
C ASP A 25 31.76 16.92 6.90
N LEU A 26 32.31 17.73 5.98
CA LEU A 26 31.62 18.15 4.77
C LEU A 26 31.13 16.92 4.00
N LYS A 27 31.93 15.85 4.03
CA LYS A 27 31.60 14.52 3.50
C LYS A 27 30.37 13.92 4.18
N ALA A 28 30.28 13.97 5.50
CA ALA A 28 29.11 13.48 6.25
C ALA A 28 27.84 14.31 5.98
N LYS A 29 27.95 15.64 5.79
CA LYS A 29 26.80 16.48 5.41
C LYS A 29 26.32 16.16 4.01
N LEU A 30 27.24 16.01 3.06
CA LEU A 30 26.92 15.65 1.68
C LEU A 30 26.24 14.28 1.61
N GLU A 31 26.73 13.29 2.37
CA GLU A 31 26.15 11.95 2.35
C GLU A 31 24.75 11.90 2.96
N ARG A 32 24.49 12.63 4.05
CA ARG A 32 23.12 12.78 4.59
C ARG A 32 22.17 13.43 3.58
N SER A 33 22.62 14.44 2.84
CA SER A 33 21.78 15.08 1.80
C SER A 33 21.50 14.13 0.63
N ARG A 34 22.47 13.30 0.25
CA ARG A 34 22.26 12.27 -0.78
C ARG A 34 21.28 11.21 -0.30
N GLN A 35 21.41 10.79 0.95
CA GLN A 35 20.54 9.80 1.55
C GLN A 35 19.09 10.28 1.66
N SER A 36 18.86 11.51 2.12
CA SER A 36 17.50 12.07 2.17
C SER A 36 16.87 12.19 0.78
N ALA A 37 17.65 12.52 -0.25
CA ALA A 37 17.19 12.53 -1.63
C ALA A 37 16.83 11.13 -2.15
N ARG A 38 17.63 10.10 -1.81
CA ARG A 38 17.33 8.70 -2.14
C ARG A 38 16.04 8.24 -1.46
N GLU A 39 15.90 8.51 -0.17
CA GLU A 39 14.70 8.17 0.60
C GLU A 39 13.45 8.90 0.10
N CYS A 40 13.58 10.16 -0.35
CA CYS A 40 12.48 10.88 -0.98
C CYS A 40 11.98 10.15 -2.24
N ARG A 41 12.90 9.73 -3.11
CA ARG A 41 12.56 8.96 -4.32
C ARG A 41 11.96 7.61 -3.98
N ALA A 42 12.55 6.88 -3.04
CA ALA A 42 12.04 5.58 -2.61
C ALA A 42 10.63 5.68 -2.03
N ARG A 43 10.37 6.68 -1.16
CA ARG A 43 9.04 6.94 -0.60
C ARG A 43 8.03 7.32 -1.68
N LYS A 44 8.42 8.14 -2.66
CA LYS A 44 7.54 8.50 -3.78
C LYS A 44 7.18 7.27 -4.61
N LYS A 45 8.16 6.41 -4.91
CA LYS A 45 7.93 5.15 -5.64
C LYS A 45 6.96 4.24 -4.88
N LEU A 46 7.20 4.03 -3.58
CA LEU A 46 6.34 3.20 -2.74
C LEU A 46 4.91 3.76 -2.65
N ARG A 47 4.77 5.08 -2.52
CA ARG A 47 3.45 5.73 -2.49
C ARG A 47 2.67 5.50 -3.78
N TYR A 48 3.32 5.63 -4.93
CA TYR A 48 2.65 5.41 -6.21
C TYR A 48 2.32 3.95 -6.45
N GLN A 49 3.21 3.04 -6.07
CA GLN A 49 2.94 1.61 -6.12
C GLN A 49 1.70 1.25 -5.28
N TYR A 50 1.60 1.74 -4.03
CA TYR A 50 0.42 1.51 -3.19
C TYR A 50 -0.87 2.04 -3.81
N LEU A 51 -0.83 3.26 -4.38
CA LEU A 51 -1.99 3.85 -5.04
C LEU A 51 -2.40 3.05 -6.29
N GLU A 52 -1.44 2.59 -7.07
CA GLU A 52 -1.66 1.74 -8.24
C GLU A 52 -2.28 0.40 -7.85
N GLU A 53 -1.77 -0.25 -6.79
CA GLU A 53 -2.31 -1.49 -6.24
C GLU A 53 -3.76 -1.32 -5.74
N LEU A 54 -4.06 -0.21 -5.04
CA LEU A 54 -5.42 0.10 -4.59
C LEU A 54 -6.39 0.27 -5.75
N VAL A 55 -6.01 1.06 -6.77
CA VAL A 55 -6.84 1.30 -7.95
C VAL A 55 -7.06 -0.01 -8.71
N SER A 56 -5.98 -0.74 -8.99
CA SER A 56 -6.03 -2.02 -9.71
C SER A 56 -6.89 -3.06 -8.99
N SER A 57 -6.81 -3.12 -7.64
CA SER A 57 -7.63 -4.01 -6.84
C SER A 57 -9.12 -3.67 -6.94
N ARG A 58 -9.44 -2.38 -6.85
CA ARG A 58 -10.82 -1.89 -6.96
C ARG A 58 -11.39 -2.13 -8.35
N GLU A 59 -10.63 -1.88 -9.40
CA GLU A 59 -11.05 -2.12 -10.79
C GLU A 59 -11.36 -3.59 -11.03
N ARG A 60 -10.49 -4.50 -10.57
CA ARG A 60 -10.74 -5.95 -10.66
C ARG A 60 -12.02 -6.36 -9.94
N ALA A 61 -12.26 -5.84 -8.73
CA ALA A 61 -13.49 -6.13 -8.00
C ALA A 61 -14.74 -5.60 -8.74
N ILE A 62 -14.66 -4.42 -9.34
CA ILE A 62 -15.75 -3.85 -10.14
C ILE A 62 -16.03 -4.71 -11.38
N CYS A 63 -15.00 -5.14 -12.10
CA CYS A 63 -15.16 -6.00 -13.28
C CYS A 63 -15.82 -7.33 -12.90
N ALA A 64 -15.36 -8.00 -11.84
CA ALA A 64 -15.95 -9.26 -11.38
C ALA A 64 -17.44 -9.11 -11.03
N LEU A 65 -17.82 -8.06 -10.30
CA LEU A 65 -19.22 -7.80 -9.95
C LEU A 65 -20.08 -7.49 -11.17
N ARG A 66 -19.53 -6.81 -12.18
CA ARG A 66 -20.24 -6.53 -13.43
C ARG A 66 -20.48 -7.79 -14.25
N GLU A 67 -19.48 -8.67 -14.34
CA GLU A 67 -19.58 -9.96 -15.00
C GLU A 67 -20.62 -10.85 -14.32
N GLU A 68 -20.59 -10.94 -12.99
CA GLU A 68 -21.57 -11.68 -12.19
C GLU A 68 -23.01 -11.14 -12.39
N LEU A 69 -23.19 -9.82 -12.39
CA LEU A 69 -24.50 -9.21 -12.61
C LEU A 69 -25.02 -9.46 -14.03
N GLU A 70 -24.16 -9.38 -15.04
CA GLU A 70 -24.55 -9.67 -16.42
C GLU A 70 -24.90 -11.16 -16.61
N MET A 71 -24.19 -12.07 -15.94
CA MET A 71 -24.54 -13.49 -15.90
C MET A 71 -25.96 -13.70 -15.34
N TYR A 72 -26.28 -13.10 -14.18
CA TYR A 72 -27.63 -13.23 -13.61
C TYR A 72 -28.72 -12.65 -14.51
N LYS A 73 -28.45 -11.51 -15.16
CA LYS A 73 -29.38 -10.92 -16.13
C LYS A 73 -29.64 -11.85 -17.31
N GLN A 74 -28.59 -12.47 -17.86
CA GLN A 74 -28.73 -13.46 -18.94
C GLN A 74 -29.52 -14.69 -18.50
N TRP A 75 -29.34 -15.15 -17.26
CA TRP A 75 -30.12 -16.25 -16.70
C TRP A 75 -31.60 -15.91 -16.56
N CYS A 76 -31.94 -14.72 -16.06
CA CYS A 76 -33.33 -14.25 -16.03
C CYS A 76 -33.95 -14.25 -17.43
N MET A 77 -33.26 -13.68 -18.41
CA MET A 77 -33.74 -13.65 -19.80
C MET A 77 -33.94 -15.05 -20.40
N ALA A 78 -33.08 -16.01 -20.08
CA ALA A 78 -33.23 -17.39 -20.54
C ALA A 78 -34.42 -18.10 -19.86
N MET A 79 -34.59 -17.90 -18.55
CA MET A 79 -35.72 -18.46 -17.79
C MET A 79 -37.06 -17.89 -18.26
N ASP A 80 -37.11 -16.59 -18.57
CA ASP A 80 -38.31 -15.94 -19.13
C ASP A 80 -38.69 -16.53 -20.50
N GLN A 81 -37.71 -17.08 -21.23
CA GLN A 81 -37.92 -17.82 -22.49
C GLN A 81 -38.23 -19.31 -22.28
N GLY A 82 -38.42 -19.75 -21.03
CA GLY A 82 -38.69 -21.15 -20.67
C GLY A 82 -37.46 -22.07 -20.75
N LYS A 83 -36.24 -21.51 -20.86
CA LYS A 83 -34.99 -22.28 -20.88
C LYS A 83 -34.34 -22.19 -19.50
N ILE A 84 -34.09 -23.33 -18.87
CA ILE A 84 -33.31 -23.38 -17.61
C ILE A 84 -31.81 -23.41 -17.98
N PRO A 85 -31.02 -22.38 -17.61
CA PRO A 85 -29.57 -22.39 -17.81
C PRO A 85 -28.89 -23.58 -17.14
N SER A 86 -27.87 -24.15 -17.80
CA SER A 86 -27.11 -25.32 -17.33
C SER A 86 -26.50 -25.13 -15.94
N GLU A 87 -26.04 -23.93 -15.64
CA GLU A 87 -25.39 -23.54 -14.40
C GLU A 87 -26.40 -23.51 -13.24
N ILE A 88 -27.60 -22.98 -13.49
CA ILE A 88 -28.72 -23.08 -12.54
C ILE A 88 -29.08 -24.54 -12.32
N LYS A 89 -29.15 -25.33 -13.40
CA LYS A 89 -29.45 -26.76 -13.31
C LYS A 89 -28.41 -27.50 -12.44
N ALA A 90 -27.12 -27.21 -12.61
CA ALA A 90 -26.04 -27.78 -11.80
C ALA A 90 -26.13 -27.36 -10.31
N LEU A 91 -26.48 -26.10 -10.03
CA LEU A 91 -26.74 -25.62 -8.67
C LEU A 91 -27.93 -26.33 -8.00
N LEU A 92 -28.98 -26.62 -8.76
CA LEU A 92 -30.15 -27.37 -8.29
C LEU A 92 -29.86 -28.87 -8.10
N THR A 93 -28.97 -29.46 -8.89
CA THR A 93 -28.61 -30.88 -8.79
C THR A 93 -27.45 -31.16 -7.82
N GLY A 94 -26.81 -30.11 -7.28
CA GLY A 94 -25.76 -30.24 -6.25
C GLY A 94 -24.42 -30.76 -6.77
N GLU A 95 -24.21 -30.76 -8.09
CA GLU A 95 -22.95 -31.18 -8.71
C GLU A 95 -22.06 -29.94 -8.93
N GLU A 96 -20.86 -29.96 -8.34
CA GLU A 96 -19.71 -29.05 -8.53
C GLU A 96 -19.57 -27.81 -7.60
N GLN A 97 -19.21 -28.05 -6.34
CA GLN A 97 -18.37 -27.13 -5.55
C GLN A 97 -16.91 -27.61 -5.53
N ASN A 98 -16.19 -27.70 -6.67
CA ASN A 98 -14.76 -28.04 -6.61
C ASN A 98 -13.91 -27.66 -7.83
N LYS A 99 -13.91 -26.41 -8.32
CA LYS A 99 -12.92 -26.01 -9.36
C LYS A 99 -12.25 -24.64 -9.23
N SER A 100 -12.57 -23.80 -8.25
CA SER A 100 -11.95 -22.47 -8.13
C SER A 100 -10.74 -22.36 -7.17
N GLN A 101 -10.29 -23.46 -6.54
CA GLN A 101 -9.20 -23.42 -5.55
C GLN A 101 -7.92 -24.17 -5.94
N GLN A 102 -7.63 -24.30 -7.24
CA GLN A 102 -6.34 -24.82 -7.73
C GLN A 102 -5.65 -23.84 -8.67
N ASN A 103 -5.26 -22.66 -8.18
CA ASN A 103 -4.17 -21.91 -8.83
C ASN A 103 -3.41 -21.01 -7.85
N SER A 104 -2.83 -21.60 -6.79
CA SER A 104 -1.79 -20.96 -5.96
C SER A 104 -0.99 -22.01 -5.20
N THR A 105 -0.45 -23.00 -5.92
CA THR A 105 0.57 -23.88 -5.33
C THR A 105 1.42 -24.49 -6.44
N ARG A 106 2.49 -23.81 -6.85
CA ARG A 106 3.69 -24.39 -7.47
C ARG A 106 4.76 -23.31 -7.62
N HIS A 107 5.62 -23.19 -6.61
CA HIS A 107 7.09 -23.14 -6.70
C HIS A 107 7.73 -22.31 -5.59
N SER A 108 8.12 -22.99 -4.50
CA SER A 108 9.25 -22.61 -3.66
C SER A 108 10.01 -23.88 -3.27
N LYS A 109 11.18 -24.10 -3.88
CA LYS A 109 12.15 -25.11 -3.43
C LYS A 109 12.83 -24.64 -2.14
N PRO A 110 13.32 -25.55 -1.28
CA PRO A 110 13.96 -25.20 -0.02
C PRO A 110 15.43 -24.82 -0.25
N GLY A 111 15.82 -23.63 0.20
CA GLY A 111 17.21 -23.15 0.27
C GLY A 111 17.52 -22.74 1.72
N LYS A 112 18.68 -23.17 2.20
CA LYS A 112 19.19 -23.12 3.58
C LYS A 112 19.20 -21.72 4.26
N PRO A 113 19.29 -21.68 5.60
CA PRO A 113 19.25 -20.43 6.37
C PRO A 113 20.60 -19.73 6.38
N ASP A 114 20.62 -18.44 6.06
CA ASP A 114 21.70 -17.54 6.45
C ASP A 114 21.22 -16.61 7.55
N ALA A 115 21.88 -16.73 8.70
CA ALA A 115 21.74 -15.85 9.83
C ALA A 115 22.13 -14.42 9.44
N ASN A 116 21.22 -13.47 9.58
CA ASN A 116 21.63 -12.09 9.80
C ASN A 116 20.63 -11.38 10.72
N SER A 117 21.09 -11.24 11.97
CA SER A 117 20.58 -10.32 12.97
C SER A 117 20.33 -8.94 12.37
N ASN A 118 19.18 -8.35 12.64
CA ASN A 118 19.14 -6.97 13.14
C ASN A 118 17.82 -6.70 13.85
N SER A 119 17.95 -6.54 15.16
CA SER A 119 16.97 -6.00 16.10
C SER A 119 16.68 -4.52 15.82
N TRP A 120 15.41 -4.17 15.60
CA TRP A 120 14.88 -2.83 15.79
C TRP A 120 13.65 -2.93 16.69
#